data_AF-A0A959F268-F1
#
_entry.id   AF-A0A959F268-F1
#
_cell.length_a   1.000
_cell.length_b   1.000
_cell.length_c   1.000
_cell.angle_alpha   90.00
_cell.angle_beta   90.00
_cell.angle_gamma   90.00
#
_symmetry.space_group_name_H-M   'P 1'
#
loop_
_entity.id
_entity.type
_entity.pdbx_description
1 polymer ?
#
loop_
_entity_poly.entity_id
_entity_poly.type
_entity_poly.pdbx_seq_one_letter_code
_entity_poly.pdbx_strand_id
1 'polypeptide(L)'
;AASILAAIALAGTFRGLYRSRWMAFFRSGLFCLLLLGANNFIYYTGHFLSFLPILQKLTFLIVLGWVASLAWAFYCRLSEQ
;
A
#
# COMPACT_ATOMS: atom_id res chain seq x y z
N ALA A 1 -3.02 15.43 -9.88
CA ALA A 1 -3.24 15.92 -8.49
C ALA A 1 -3.32 14.77 -7.48
N ALA A 2 -4.18 13.76 -7.68
CA ALA A 2 -4.34 12.64 -6.73
C ALA A 2 -3.05 11.86 -6.40
N SER A 3 -2.13 11.72 -7.36
CA SER A 3 -0.89 10.94 -7.19
C SER A 3 0.11 11.56 -6.21
N ILE A 4 0.16 12.90 -6.12
CA ILE A 4 1.09 13.61 -5.22
C ILE A 4 0.62 13.50 -3.77
N LEU A 5 -0.69 13.65 -3.54
CA LEU A 5 -1.26 13.47 -2.20
C LEU A 5 -1.06 12.03 -1.71
N ALA A 6 -1.24 11.04 -2.59
CA ALA A 6 -0.99 9.63 -2.26
C ALA A 6 0.50 9.39 -1.90
N ALA A 7 1.43 10.00 -2.63
CA ALA A 7 2.86 9.90 -2.34
C ALA A 7 3.23 10.52 -0.98
N ILE A 8 2.69 11.70 -0.66
CA ILE A 8 2.91 12.37 0.62
C ILE A 8 2.32 11.55 1.77
N ALA A 9 1.10 11.01 1.58
CA ALA A 9 0.45 10.14 2.56
C ALA A 9 1.29 8.88 2.82
N LEU A 10 1.76 8.19 1.76
CA LEU A 10 2.64 7.02 1.87
C LEU A 10 3.96 7.36 2.59
N ALA A 11 4.59 8.49 2.25
CA ALA A 11 5.82 8.93 2.90
C ALA A 11 5.61 9.21 4.39
N GLY A 12 4.49 9.85 4.75
CA GLY A 12 4.07 10.06 6.14
C GLY A 12 3.84 8.76 6.89
N THR A 13 3.14 7.81 6.28
CA THR A 13 2.89 6.47 6.83
C THR A 13 4.19 5.70 7.06
N PHE A 14 5.09 5.65 6.08
CA PHE A 14 6.39 4.98 6.22
C PHE A 14 7.24 5.61 7.33
N ARG A 15 7.24 6.95 7.44
CA ARG A 15 7.95 7.67 8.50
C ARG A 15 7.38 7.38 9.89
N GLY A 16 6.05 7.29 10.02
CA GLY A 16 5.37 6.89 11.26
C GLY A 16 5.69 5.44 11.66
N LEU A 17 5.71 4.54 10.68
CA LEU A 17 6.01 3.13 10.87
C LEU A 17 7.46 2.89 11.33
N TYR A 18 8.39 3.63 10.74
CA TYR A 18 9.81 3.59 11.10
C TYR A 18 10.05 4.02 12.54
N ARG A 19 9.32 5.04 13.02
CA ARG A 19 9.43 5.53 14.40
C ARG A 19 8.79 4.59 15.42
N SER A 20 7.74 3.86 15.02
CA SER A 20 7.00 2.98 15.93
C SER A 20 7.63 1.58 16.11
N ARG A 21 8.63 1.18 15.30
CA ARG A 21 9.19 -0.20 15.25
C ARG A 21 8.17 -1.30 14.87
N TRP A 22 7.05 -0.95 14.22
CA TRP A 22 6.04 -1.92 13.78
C TRP A 22 6.49 -2.67 12.51
N MET A 23 7.49 -3.54 12.67
CA MET A 23 8.09 -4.33 11.60
C MET A 23 7.09 -5.26 10.87
N ALA A 24 5.98 -5.64 11.50
CA ALA A 24 4.92 -6.43 10.86
C ALA A 24 4.24 -5.64 9.72
N PHE A 25 3.84 -4.40 9.99
CA PHE A 25 3.21 -3.54 8.97
C PHE A 25 4.20 -3.07 7.91
N PHE A 26 5.48 -2.89 8.26
CA PHE A 26 6.51 -2.51 7.29
C PHE A 26 6.70 -3.61 6.24
N ARG A 27 6.75 -4.87 6.66
CA ARG A 27 6.85 -6.03 5.76
C ARG A 27 5.62 -6.16 4.86
N SER A 28 4.40 -5.96 5.38
CA SER A 28 3.20 -6.03 4.53
C SER A 28 3.06 -4.82 3.60
N GLY A 29 3.56 -3.65 3.98
CA GLY A 29 3.68 -2.49 3.08
C GLY A 29 4.66 -2.73 1.93
N LEU A 30 5.80 -3.38 2.23
CA LEU A 30 6.77 -3.78 1.21
C LEU A 30 6.17 -4.83 0.25
N PHE A 31 5.37 -5.77 0.77
CA PHE A 31 4.62 -6.72 -0.05
C PHE A 31 3.61 -6.01 -0.98
N CYS A 32 2.90 -4.98 -0.49
CA CYS A 32 2.01 -4.17 -1.33
C CYS A 32 2.76 -3.45 -2.46
N LEU A 33 3.95 -2.88 -2.18
CA LEU A 33 4.79 -2.26 -3.20
C LEU A 33 5.30 -3.27 -4.24
N LEU A 34 5.66 -4.49 -3.80
CA LEU A 34 6.02 -5.58 -4.71
C LEU A 34 4.86 -5.98 -5.62
N LEU A 35 3.63 -6.10 -5.09
CA LEU A 35 2.44 -6.36 -5.92
C LEU A 35 2.20 -5.26 -6.96
N LEU A 36 2.43 -4.00 -6.58
CA LEU A 36 2.31 -2.86 -7.50
C LEU A 36 3.38 -2.91 -8.60
N GLY A 37 4.62 -3.24 -8.23
CA GLY A 37 5.73 -3.44 -9.18
C GLY A 37 5.49 -4.61 -10.13
N ALA A 38 4.99 -5.74 -9.62
CA ALA A 38 4.62 -6.90 -10.43
C ALA A 38 3.49 -6.56 -11.42
N ASN A 39 2.48 -5.77 -11.00
CA ASN A 39 1.46 -5.26 -11.92
C ASN A 39 2.07 -4.40 -13.03
N ASN A 40 3.01 -3.52 -12.68
CA ASN A 40 3.68 -2.65 -13.66
C ASN A 40 4.55 -3.45 -14.64
N PHE A 41 5.22 -4.50 -14.16
CA PHE A 41 6.03 -5.39 -15.00
C PHE A 41 5.17 -6.16 -16.01
N ILE A 42 4.01 -6.67 -15.60
CA ILE A 42 3.06 -7.35 -16.49
C ILE A 42 2.50 -6.37 -17.52
N TYR A 43 2.20 -5.13 -17.11
CA TYR A 43 1.76 -4.07 -18.03
C TYR A 43 2.78 -3.85 -19.17
N TYR A 44 4.07 -3.81 -18.84
CA TYR A 44 5.14 -3.58 -19.81
C TYR A 44 5.48 -4.81 -20.67
N THR A 45 5.32 -6.02 -20.12
CA THR A 45 5.60 -7.28 -20.82
C THR A 45 4.57 -7.59 -21.92
N GLY A 46 3.38 -6.98 -21.89
CA GLY A 46 2.34 -7.11 -22.94
C GLY A 46 1.66 -8.49 -23.01
N HIS A 47 2.28 -9.53 -22.44
CA HIS A 47 1.67 -10.82 -22.20
C HIS A 47 0.60 -10.67 -21.10
N PHE A 48 -0.63 -11.16 -21.33
CA PHE A 48 -1.73 -11.18 -20.35
C PHE A 48 -2.48 -9.84 -20.09
N LEU A 49 -2.59 -8.96 -21.10
CA LEU A 49 -3.37 -7.70 -21.03
C LEU A 49 -4.84 -7.89 -20.59
N SER A 50 -5.45 -9.05 -20.86
CA SER A 50 -6.83 -9.35 -20.46
C SER A 50 -6.99 -9.57 -18.94
N PHE A 51 -5.91 -9.94 -18.25
CA PHE A 51 -5.88 -10.18 -16.79
C PHE A 51 -5.40 -8.96 -15.98
N LEU A 52 -4.81 -7.98 -16.65
CA LEU A 52 -4.43 -6.69 -16.09
C LEU A 52 -5.52 -6.03 -15.23
N PRO A 53 -6.78 -5.91 -15.70
CA PRO A 53 -7.84 -5.30 -14.88
C PRO A 53 -8.17 -6.12 -13.61
N ILE A 54 -7.92 -7.42 -13.60
CA ILE A 54 -8.17 -8.30 -12.44
C ILE A 54 -7.06 -8.13 -11.40
N LEU A 55 -5.80 -8.18 -11.83
CA LEU A 55 -4.65 -7.96 -10.93
C LEU A 55 -4.64 -6.55 -10.35
N GLN A 56 -4.99 -5.55 -11.16
CA GLN A 56 -5.03 -4.16 -10.72
C GLN A 56 -6.13 -3.93 -9.67
N LYS A 57 -7.31 -4.58 -9.83
CA LYS A 57 -8.39 -4.56 -8.83
C LYS A 57 -7.97 -5.24 -7.52
N LEU A 58 -7.32 -6.40 -7.60
CA LEU A 58 -6.83 -7.10 -6.40
C LEU A 58 -5.75 -6.31 -5.68
N THR A 59 -4.77 -5.78 -6.40
CA THR A 59 -3.73 -4.92 -5.83
C THR A 59 -4.34 -3.68 -5.19
N PHE A 60 -5.34 -3.07 -5.82
CA PHE A 60 -6.04 -1.93 -5.23
C PHE A 60 -6.75 -2.29 -3.92
N LEU A 61 -7.48 -3.41 -3.87
CA LEU A 61 -8.15 -3.88 -2.65
C LEU A 61 -7.15 -4.21 -1.52
N ILE A 62 -6.04 -4.86 -1.85
CA ILE A 62 -4.99 -5.21 -0.89
C ILE A 62 -4.33 -3.95 -0.32
N VAL A 63 -3.98 -2.99 -1.18
CA VAL A 63 -3.39 -1.71 -0.77
C VAL A 63 -4.37 -0.91 0.10
N LEU A 64 -5.64 -0.83 -0.29
CA LEU A 64 -6.67 -0.15 0.50
C LEU A 64 -6.89 -0.82 1.86
N GLY A 65 -6.98 -2.15 1.90
CA GLY A 65 -7.10 -2.89 3.15
C GLY A 65 -5.91 -2.65 4.09
N TRP A 66 -4.70 -2.59 3.53
CA TRP A 66 -3.50 -2.27 4.30
C TRP A 66 -3.52 -0.83 4.84
N VAL A 67 -3.87 0.16 4.01
CA VAL A 67 -3.98 1.57 4.45
C VAL A 67 -5.08 1.74 5.50
N ALA A 68 -6.23 1.09 5.33
CA ALA A 68 -7.33 1.13 6.29
C ALA A 68 -6.92 0.49 7.63
N SER A 69 -6.22 -0.64 7.60
CA SER A 69 -5.72 -1.32 8.80
C SER A 69 -4.70 -0.46 9.55
N LEU A 70 -3.84 0.26 8.83
CA LEU A 70 -2.91 1.23 9.40
C LEU A 70 -3.62 2.44 9.99
N ALA A 71 -4.60 3.01 9.28
CA ALA A 71 -5.37 4.14 9.75
C ALA A 71 -6.12 3.78 11.04
N TRP A 72 -6.70 2.58 11.09
CA TRP A 72 -7.36 2.03 12.28
C TRP A 72 -6.37 1.85 13.44
N ALA A 73 -5.21 1.24 13.19
CA ALA A 73 -4.18 1.06 14.20
C ALA A 73 -3.68 2.42 14.76
N PHE A 74 -3.56 3.43 13.90
CA PHE A 74 -3.15 4.78 14.31
C PHE A 74 -4.25 5.49 15.11
N TYR A 75 -5.51 5.36 14.69
CA TYR A 75 -6.67 5.92 15.40
C TYR A 75 -6.84 5.30 16.79
N CYS A 76 -6.72 3.97 16.89
CA CYS A 76 -6.80 3.26 18.16
C CYS A 76 -5.68 3.68 19.13
N ARG A 77 -4.49 4.02 18.61
CA ARG A 77 -3.41 4.60 19.42
C ARG A 77 -3.68 6.04 19.88
N LEU A 78 -4.38 6.83 19.07
CA LEU A 78 -4.78 8.20 19.42
C LEU A 78 -5.90 8.24 20.47
N SER A 79 -6.82 7.27 20.47
CA SER A 79 -7.89 7.18 21.48
C SER A 79 -7.41 6.72 22.86
N GLU A 80 -6.17 6.23 22.95
CA GLU A 80 -5.56 5.72 24.19
C GLU A 80 -4.68 6.78 24.88
N GLN A 81 -4.52 7.97 24.28
CA GLN A 81 -3.89 9.16 24.88
C GLN A 81 -4.94 10.17 25.33
#